data_AF-A0A0F9MMU1-F1
#
_entry.id   AF-A0A0F9MMU1-F1
#
_cell.length_a   1.000
_cell.length_b   1.000
_cell.length_c   1.000
_cell.angle_alpha   90.00
_cell.angle_beta   90.00
_cell.angle_gamma   90.00
#
_symmetry.space_group_name_H-M   'P 1'
#
loop_
_entity.id
_entity.type
_entity.pdbx_description
1 polymer ?
#
loop_
_entity_poly.entity_id
_entity_poly.type
_entity_poly.pdbx_seq_one_letter_code
_entity_poly.pdbx_strand_id
1 'polypeptide(L)' 'MQSTPEEISEILEEMALASKALTSIVTDICWHMRGSVSWEQGWQLTESQRRVMLNLIKRNIETTQKLGIPLL' A
#
# COMPACT_ATOMS: atom_id res chain seq x y z
N MET A 1 -15.37 -29.29 7.34
CA MET A 1 -16.41 -28.24 7.17
C MET A 1 -16.15 -27.63 5.81
N GLN A 2 -17.07 -27.76 4.86
CA GLN A 2 -16.96 -27.06 3.57
C GLN A 2 -17.66 -25.71 3.74
N SER A 3 -17.01 -24.63 3.31
CA SER A 3 -17.59 -23.29 3.37
C SER A 3 -18.87 -23.21 2.54
N THR A 4 -19.84 -22.43 3.01
CA THR A 4 -21.09 -22.22 2.27
C THR A 4 -20.85 -21.39 1.00
N PRO A 5 -21.73 -21.46 -0.01
CA PRO A 5 -21.63 -20.61 -1.20
C PRO A 5 -21.58 -19.11 -0.88
N GLU A 6 -22.31 -18.67 0.16
CA GLU A 6 -22.33 -17.29 0.64
C GLU A 6 -20.97 -16.88 1.23
N GLU A 7 -20.39 -17.73 2.09
CA GLU A 7 -19.04 -17.51 2.66
C GLU A 7 -17.98 -17.43 1.56
N ILE A 8 -18.10 -18.25 0.50
CA ILE A 8 -17.19 -18.21 -0.64
C ILE A 8 -17.32 -16.86 -1.39
N SER A 9 -18.55 -16.36 -1.57
CA SER A 9 -18.79 -15.08 -2.23
C SER A 9 -18.18 -13.91 -1.46
N GLU A 10 -18.36 -13.88 -0.14
CA GLU A 10 -17.78 -12.85 0.73
C GLU A 10 -16.24 -12.85 0.65
N ILE A 11 -15.61 -14.01 0.71
CA ILE A 11 -14.14 -14.14 0.58
C ILE A 11 -13.67 -13.60 -0.77
N LEU A 12 -14.39 -13.89 -1.86
CA LEU A 12 -14.03 -13.39 -3.19
C LEU A 12 -14.12 -11.86 -3.29
N GLU A 13 -15.14 -11.26 -2.67
CA GLU A 13 -15.27 -9.80 -2.61
C GLU A 13 -14.14 -9.16 -1.81
N GLU A 14 -13.80 -9.72 -0.65
CA GLU A 14 -12.68 -9.25 0.17
C GLU A 14 -11.35 -9.34 -0.60
N MET A 15 -11.10 -10.45 -1.30
CA MET A 15 -9.91 -10.62 -2.13
C MET A 15 -9.85 -9.59 -3.28
N ALA A 16 -10.99 -9.29 -3.91
CA ALA A 16 -11.07 -8.29 -4.97
C ALA A 16 -10.79 -6.87 -4.42
N LEU A 17 -11.30 -6.55 -3.24
CA LEU A 17 -11.03 -5.28 -2.56
C LEU A 17 -9.55 -5.16 -2.17
N ALA A 18 -8.97 -6.21 -1.59
CA ALA A 18 -7.55 -6.26 -1.21
C ALA A 18 -6.63 -6.06 -2.43
N SER A 19 -6.96 -6.69 -3.56
CA SER A 19 -6.21 -6.53 -4.81
C SER A 19 -6.23 -5.09 -5.33
N LYS A 20 -7.40 -4.42 -5.31
CA LYS A 20 -7.52 -3.01 -5.68
C LYS A 20 -6.72 -2.10 -4.74
N ALA A 21 -6.76 -2.37 -3.44
CA ALA A 21 -5.99 -1.61 -2.45
C ALA A 21 -4.48 -1.76 -2.67
N LEU A 22 -4.02 -2.94 -3.11
CA LEU A 22 -2.61 -3.21 -3.35
C LEU A 22 -2.01 -2.29 -4.43
N THR A 23 -2.74 -2.07 -5.51
CA THR A 23 -2.33 -1.14 -6.57
C THR A 23 -2.13 0.28 -6.03
N SER A 24 -3.04 0.75 -5.16
CA SER A 24 -2.92 2.08 -4.54
C SER A 24 -1.67 2.16 -3.67
N ILE A 25 -1.44 1.15 -2.82
CA ILE A 25 -0.28 1.11 -1.93
C ILE A 25 1.03 1.12 -2.73
N VAL A 26 1.14 0.29 -3.77
CA VAL A 26 2.35 0.24 -4.61
C VAL A 26 2.59 1.57 -5.31
N THR A 27 1.53 2.21 -5.81
CA THR A 27 1.61 3.53 -6.45
C THR A 27 2.10 4.60 -5.48
N ASP A 28 1.52 4.68 -4.28
CA ASP A 28 1.91 5.63 -3.25
C ASP A 28 3.38 5.46 -2.86
N ILE A 29 3.82 4.21 -2.69
CA ILE A 29 5.22 3.89 -2.39
C ILE A 29 6.13 4.38 -3.53
N CYS A 30 5.84 4.02 -4.78
CA CYS A 30 6.70 4.39 -5.91
C CYS A 30 6.78 5.92 -6.08
N TRP A 31 5.65 6.62 -5.92
CA TRP A 31 5.57 8.07 -6.04
C TRP A 31 6.38 8.78 -4.95
N HIS A 32 6.15 8.44 -3.68
CA HIS A 32 6.77 9.13 -2.55
C HIS A 32 8.24 8.75 -2.34
N MET A 33 8.67 7.56 -2.78
CA MET A 33 10.06 7.12 -2.68
C MET A 33 10.96 7.66 -3.81
N ARG A 34 10.40 8.47 -4.74
CA ARG A 34 11.14 9.24 -5.77
C ARG A 34 12.10 8.38 -6.61
N GLY A 35 11.67 7.17 -6.98
CA GLY A 35 12.46 6.26 -7.81
C GLY A 35 13.41 5.33 -7.05
N SER A 36 13.43 5.38 -5.71
CA SER A 36 14.16 4.38 -4.89
C SER A 36 13.56 2.97 -4.98
N VAL A 37 12.32 2.88 -5.45
CA VAL A 37 11.59 1.62 -5.71
C VAL A 37 10.98 1.76 -7.10
N SER A 38 11.34 0.86 -8.03
CA SER A 38 10.69 0.77 -9.34
C SER A 38 9.28 0.17 -9.20
N TRP A 39 8.44 0.38 -10.21
CA TRP A 39 7.09 -0.20 -10.23
C TRP A 39 7.12 -1.71 -10.01
N GLU A 40 8.02 -2.41 -10.72
CA GLU A 40 8.20 -3.86 -10.65
C GLU A 40 8.67 -4.30 -9.26
N GLN A 41 9.59 -3.57 -8.64
CA GLN A 41 10.07 -3.84 -7.29
C GLN A 41 8.96 -3.64 -6.25
N GLY A 42 8.08 -2.65 -6.44
CA GLY A 42 6.96 -2.38 -5.55
C GLY A 42 5.98 -3.57 -5.45
N TRP A 43 5.74 -4.26 -6.58
CA TRP A 43 4.92 -5.48 -6.63
C TRP A 43 5.58 -6.69 -5.95
N GLN A 44 6.90 -6.72 -5.85
CA GLN A 44 7.64 -7.80 -5.20
C GLN A 44 7.73 -7.65 -3.68
N LEU A 45 7.34 -6.49 -3.13
CA LEU A 45 7.35 -6.26 -1.69
C LEU A 45 6.39 -7.23 -0.99
N THR A 46 6.72 -7.61 0.24
CA THR A 46 5.77 -8.27 1.14
C THR A 46 4.83 -7.24 1.76
N GLU A 47 3.73 -7.70 2.36
CA GLU A 47 2.82 -6.80 3.08
C GLU A 47 3.54 -6.06 4.23
N SER A 48 4.39 -6.77 4.98
CA SER A 48 5.15 -6.17 6.08
C SER A 48 6.12 -5.09 5.59
N GLN A 49 6.80 -5.33 4.46
CA GLN A 49 7.69 -4.33 3.85
C GLN A 49 6.91 -3.09 3.39
N ARG A 50 5.77 -3.28 2.70
CA ARG A 50 4.89 -2.16 2.32
C ARG A 50 4.44 -1.35 3.53
N ARG A 51 4.07 -2.01 4.62
CA ARG A 51 3.65 -1.34 5.87
C ARG A 51 4.75 -0.46 6.47
N VAL A 52 6.00 -0.95 6.50
CA VAL A 52 7.15 -0.17 6.97
C VAL A 52 7.37 1.06 6.08
N MET A 53 7.29 0.90 4.76
CA MET A 53 7.46 2.01 3.80
C MET A 53 6.33 3.05 3.94
N LEU A 54 5.07 2.63 4.06
CA LEU A 54 3.95 3.54 4.28
C LEU A 54 4.11 4.35 5.57
N ASN A 55 4.60 3.72 6.65
CA ASN A 55 4.89 4.43 7.90
C ASN A 55 6.03 5.45 7.75
N LEU A 56 7.06 5.15 6.95
CA LEU A 56 8.11 6.11 6.62
C LEU A 56 7.55 7.30 5.84
N ILE A 57 6.76 7.04 4.80
CA ILE A 57 6.09 8.07 3.99
C ILE A 57 5.23 8.97 4.87
N LYS A 58 4.40 8.39 5.74
CA LYS A 58 3.55 9.14 6.67
C LYS A 58 4.36 10.04 7.59
N ARG A 59 5.43 9.53 8.21
CA ARG A 59 6.31 10.34 9.07
C ARG A 59 6.95 11.49 8.31
N ASN A 60 7.34 11.26 7.05
CA ASN A 60 7.91 12.31 6.22
C ASN A 60 6.85 13.39 5.95
N ILE A 61 5.62 13.00 5.60
CA ILE A 61 4.51 13.94 5.38
C ILE A 61 4.23 14.79 6.62
N GLU A 62 4.12 14.15 7.78
CA GLU A 62 3.91 14.87 9.04
C GLU A 62 5.08 15.81 9.36
N THR A 63 6.32 15.41 9.04
CA THR A 63 7.51 16.22 9.28
C THR A 63 7.52 17.44 8.36
N THR A 64 7.25 17.28 7.06
CA THR A 64 7.23 18.41 6.13
C THR A 64 6.14 19.40 6.48
N GLN A 65 4.95 18.91 6.86
CA GLN A 65 3.85 19.76 7.34
C GLN A 65 4.24 20.55 8.59
N LYS A 66 4.86 19.91 9.59
CA LYS A 66 5.32 20.57 10.82
C LYS A 66 6.39 21.63 10.55
N LEU A 67 7.27 21.38 9.60
CA LEU A 67 8.35 22.29 9.22
C LEU A 67 7.89 23.38 8.24
N GLY A 68 6.64 23.32 7.75
CA GLY A 68 6.13 24.25 6.74
C GLY A 68 6.85 24.16 5.40
N ILE A 69 7.52 23.04 5.14
CA ILE A 69 8.20 22.80 3.86
C ILE A 69 7.25 22.08 2.90
N PRO A 70 7.30 22.40 1.60
CA PRO A 70 6.49 21.73 0.60
C PRO A 70 6.69 20.21 0.64
N LEU A 71 5.57 19.48 0.62
CA LEU A 71 5.61 18.06 0.33
C LEU A 71 5.71 17.90 -1.18
N LEU A 72 6.93 17.59 -1.65
CA LEU A 72 7.38 17.65 -3.05
C LEU A 72 7.77 19.07 -3.49
#